data_AF-A0A364URR4-F1
#
_entry.id   AF-A0A364URR4-F1
#
_cell.length_a   1.000
_cell.length_b   1.000
_cell.length_c   1.000
_cell.angle_alpha   90.00
_cell.angle_beta   90.00
_cell.angle_gamma   90.00
#
_symmetry.space_group_name_H-M   'P 1'
#
loop_
_entity.id
_entity.type
_entity.pdbx_description
1 polymer ?
#
loop_
_entity_poly.entity_id
_entity_poly.type
_entity_poly.pdbx_seq_one_letter_code
_entity_poly.pdbx_strand_id
1 'polypeptide(L)'
;MPNVKIKTFIAHYMIIKVANDYLKYSYHLTFDHIKLLYFLVNEKNNEKYMDLNQLEMVEQKTKILQMLQYLYQQHWILKDRKDEDQRQLSISITELQKQKIHFLFSELLEMLNSNQLIINATTKHSIKYVITCNEMISYISQCLNKYNLSIEELYVLATLLINENEMTIKYMRYQTQRGVVALSPNIKKLKQKGYIIKERCVEDERTIKLKIKHSNMNLVVSIIESCYEILKKGIKDI
;
A
#
# COMPACT_ATOMS: atom_id res chain seq x y z
N MET A 1 -23.05 -9.57 1.80
CA MET A 1 -22.82 -8.84 3.07
C MET A 1 -21.81 -7.71 2.83
N PRO A 2 -22.26 -6.45 2.68
CA PRO A 2 -21.39 -5.29 2.42
C PRO A 2 -20.21 -5.17 3.41
N ASN A 3 -20.44 -5.59 4.65
CA ASN A 3 -19.44 -5.55 5.72
C ASN A 3 -18.18 -6.41 5.43
N VAL A 4 -18.31 -7.52 4.68
CA VAL A 4 -17.16 -8.37 4.33
C VAL A 4 -16.24 -7.66 3.33
N LYS A 5 -16.79 -7.10 2.25
CA LYS A 5 -16.00 -6.36 1.24
C LYS A 5 -15.26 -5.19 1.85
N ILE A 6 -15.93 -4.42 2.72
CA ILE A 6 -15.35 -3.28 3.42
C ILE A 6 -14.20 -3.73 4.34
N LYS A 7 -14.43 -4.78 5.14
CA LYS A 7 -13.38 -5.36 6.02
C LYS A 7 -12.18 -5.86 5.22
N THR A 8 -12.41 -6.56 4.12
CA THR A 8 -11.33 -7.07 3.27
C THR A 8 -10.52 -5.94 2.65
N PHE A 9 -11.17 -4.91 2.09
CA PHE A 9 -10.47 -3.75 1.55
C PHE A 9 -9.62 -3.03 2.61
N ILE A 10 -10.20 -2.78 3.80
CA ILE A 10 -9.49 -2.17 4.94
C ILE A 10 -8.25 -2.97 5.31
N ALA A 11 -8.36 -4.30 5.40
CA ALA A 11 -7.23 -5.14 5.80
C ALA A 11 -6.07 -5.03 4.80
N HIS A 12 -6.35 -5.09 3.49
CA HIS A 12 -5.31 -4.95 2.46
C HIS A 12 -4.67 -3.57 2.51
N TYR A 13 -5.47 -2.50 2.62
CA TYR A 13 -4.95 -1.15 2.75
C TYR A 13 -4.02 -1.01 3.97
N MET A 14 -4.44 -1.53 5.13
CA MET A 14 -3.66 -1.47 6.36
C MET A 14 -2.32 -2.17 6.24
N ILE A 15 -2.29 -3.38 5.68
CA ILE A 15 -1.03 -4.12 5.54
C ILE A 15 -0.10 -3.40 4.58
N ILE A 16 -0.61 -2.91 3.45
CA ILE A 16 0.22 -2.16 2.50
C ILE A 16 0.73 -0.86 3.09
N LYS A 17 -0.07 -0.19 3.93
CA LYS A 17 0.37 1.02 4.65
C LYS A 17 1.49 0.69 5.64
N VAL A 18 1.33 -0.36 6.45
CA VAL A 18 2.35 -0.82 7.40
C VAL A 18 3.63 -1.25 6.68
N ALA A 19 3.50 -2.02 5.60
CA ALA A 19 4.64 -2.44 4.79
C ALA A 19 5.38 -1.22 4.17
N ASN A 20 4.64 -0.22 3.68
CA ASN A 20 5.22 1.03 3.20
C ASN A 20 6.02 1.75 4.28
N ASP A 21 5.45 1.91 5.47
CA ASP A 21 6.11 2.60 6.58
C ASP A 21 7.34 1.80 7.04
N TYR A 22 7.25 0.48 7.13
CA TYR A 22 8.37 -0.39 7.46
C TYR A 22 9.51 -0.26 6.45
N LEU A 23 9.21 -0.33 5.14
CA LEU A 23 10.23 -0.13 4.09
C LEU A 23 10.90 1.23 4.20
N LYS A 24 10.13 2.28 4.45
CA LYS A 24 10.62 3.65 4.53
C LYS A 24 11.53 3.86 5.75
N TYR A 25 11.12 3.38 6.92
CA TYR A 25 11.80 3.68 8.18
C TYR A 25 12.89 2.67 8.53
N SER A 26 12.74 1.39 8.17
CA SER A 26 13.73 0.34 8.48
C SER A 26 14.79 0.20 7.39
N TYR A 27 14.41 0.38 6.12
CA TYR A 27 15.29 0.10 4.97
C TYR A 27 15.56 1.30 4.08
N HIS A 28 14.86 2.43 4.30
CA HIS A 28 14.87 3.58 3.40
C HIS A 28 14.55 3.19 1.94
N LEU A 29 13.64 2.24 1.77
CA LEU A 29 13.15 1.75 0.48
C LEU A 29 11.70 2.16 0.23
N THR A 30 11.27 1.99 -1.02
CA THR A 30 9.89 2.20 -1.47
C THR A 30 9.44 0.94 -2.18
N PHE A 31 8.13 0.78 -2.42
CA PHE A 31 7.65 -0.36 -3.21
C PHE A 31 8.19 -0.40 -4.64
N ASP A 32 8.51 0.75 -5.24
CA ASP A 32 9.17 0.79 -6.55
C ASP A 32 10.55 0.09 -6.48
N HIS A 33 11.31 0.33 -5.40
CA HIS A 33 12.57 -0.38 -5.16
C HIS A 33 12.35 -1.88 -4.96
N ILE A 34 11.33 -2.29 -4.21
CA ILE A 34 10.98 -3.70 -4.00
C ILE A 34 10.60 -4.38 -5.32
N LYS A 35 9.82 -3.71 -6.16
CA LYS A 35 9.46 -4.20 -7.49
C LYS A 35 10.69 -4.40 -8.36
N LEU A 36 11.62 -3.45 -8.35
CA LEU A 36 12.87 -3.56 -9.09
C LEU A 36 13.73 -4.72 -8.55
N LEU A 37 13.93 -4.82 -7.23
CA LEU A 37 14.68 -5.94 -6.63
C LEU A 37 14.04 -7.30 -6.94
N TYR A 38 12.70 -7.38 -6.89
CA TYR A 38 11.96 -8.59 -7.24
C TYR A 38 12.20 -9.00 -8.70
N PHE A 39 12.19 -8.04 -9.61
CA PHE A 39 12.52 -8.28 -11.02
C PHE A 39 13.96 -8.79 -11.18
N LEU A 40 14.93 -8.08 -10.59
CA LEU A 40 16.36 -8.42 -10.72
C LEU A 40 16.71 -9.82 -10.17
N VAL A 41 16.01 -10.29 -9.12
CA VAL A 41 16.28 -11.59 -8.50
C VAL A 41 15.57 -12.75 -9.22
N ASN A 42 14.42 -12.49 -9.88
CA ASN A 42 13.60 -13.54 -10.49
C ASN A 42 13.71 -13.64 -12.02
N GLU A 43 14.20 -12.61 -12.71
CA GLU A 43 14.62 -12.74 -14.10
C GLU A 43 15.69 -13.83 -14.17
N LYS A 44 15.45 -14.87 -14.98
CA LYS A 44 16.37 -15.99 -15.23
C LYS A 44 17.60 -15.57 -16.04
N ASN A 45 18.11 -14.36 -15.85
CA ASN A 45 19.31 -13.93 -16.54
C ASN A 45 20.51 -14.46 -15.74
N ASN A 46 20.92 -15.68 -16.10
CA ASN A 46 22.30 -16.14 -15.93
C ASN A 46 23.32 -15.20 -16.61
N GLU A 47 22.83 -14.19 -17.36
CA GLU A 47 23.64 -13.12 -17.91
C GLU A 47 23.86 -12.02 -16.86
N LYS A 48 25.13 -11.70 -16.62
CA LYS A 48 25.63 -10.56 -15.82
C LYS A 48 25.15 -9.18 -16.30
N TYR A 49 24.31 -9.12 -17.34
CA TYR A 49 24.01 -7.93 -18.10
C TYR A 49 22.50 -7.78 -18.25
N MET A 50 21.99 -6.60 -17.91
CA MET A 50 20.59 -6.25 -18.11
C MET A 50 20.55 -4.99 -18.96
N ASP A 51 19.95 -5.07 -20.15
CA ASP A 51 19.68 -3.88 -20.94
C ASP A 51 18.53 -3.11 -20.27
N LEU A 52 18.69 -1.80 -20.07
CA LEU A 52 17.65 -0.93 -19.53
C LEU A 52 16.37 -0.95 -20.38
N ASN A 53 16.47 -1.31 -21.67
CA ASN A 53 15.32 -1.51 -22.53
C ASN A 53 14.46 -2.73 -22.15
N GLN A 54 15.03 -3.71 -21.45
CA GLN A 54 14.31 -4.89 -20.95
C GLN A 54 13.52 -4.60 -19.66
N LEU A 55 13.78 -3.46 -19.01
CA LEU A 55 13.04 -3.00 -17.84
C LEU A 55 11.73 -2.31 -18.25
N GLU A 56 10.82 -3.06 -18.87
CA GLU A 56 9.47 -2.58 -19.26
C GLU A 56 8.60 -2.14 -18.06
N MET A 57 9.07 -2.39 -16.82
CA MET A 57 8.31 -2.20 -15.59
C MET A 57 8.09 -0.75 -15.15
N VAL A 58 8.80 0.23 -15.73
CA VAL A 58 8.71 1.64 -15.32
C VAL A 58 8.67 2.54 -16.56
N GLU A 59 7.63 3.37 -16.65
CA GLU A 59 7.34 4.25 -17.81
C GLU A 59 8.45 5.27 -18.13
N GLN A 60 9.38 5.52 -17.20
CA GLN A 60 10.45 6.52 -17.34
C GLN A 60 11.83 5.95 -17.02
N LYS A 61 12.66 5.79 -18.06
CA LYS A 61 14.05 5.30 -17.96
C LYS A 61 14.91 6.08 -16.95
N THR A 62 14.69 7.40 -16.84
CA THR A 62 15.39 8.26 -15.87
C THR A 62 15.11 7.86 -14.41
N LYS A 63 13.86 7.50 -14.10
CA LYS A 63 13.47 7.04 -12.76
C LYS A 63 14.14 5.71 -12.40
N ILE A 64 14.20 4.78 -13.35
CA ILE A 64 14.91 3.49 -13.18
C ILE A 64 16.39 3.75 -12.86
N LEU A 65 17.05 4.61 -13.62
CA LEU A 65 18.47 4.93 -13.41
C LEU A 65 18.73 5.51 -12.02
N GLN A 66 17.86 6.40 -11.55
CA GLN A 66 17.94 6.96 -10.19
C GLN A 66 17.76 5.87 -9.12
N MET A 67 16.79 4.97 -9.31
CA MET A 67 16.56 3.84 -8.41
C MET A 67 17.74 2.86 -8.39
N LEU A 68 18.30 2.50 -9.55
CA LEU A 68 19.47 1.64 -9.65
C LEU A 68 20.69 2.28 -8.97
N GLN A 69 20.90 3.58 -9.19
CA GLN A 69 21.96 4.32 -8.50
C GLN A 69 21.79 4.28 -6.98
N TYR A 70 20.56 4.47 -6.50
CA TYR A 70 20.25 4.42 -5.07
C TYR A 70 20.49 3.02 -4.48
N LEU A 71 19.98 1.97 -5.15
CA LEU A 71 20.18 0.59 -4.72
C LEU A 71 21.65 0.19 -4.67
N TYR A 72 22.45 0.65 -5.63
CA TYR A 72 23.91 0.46 -5.64
C TYR A 72 24.58 1.13 -4.44
N GLN A 73 24.26 2.40 -4.16
CA GLN A 73 24.79 3.14 -3.01
C GLN A 73 24.42 2.49 -1.66
N GLN A 74 23.27 1.83 -1.58
CA GLN A 74 22.79 1.11 -0.39
C GLN A 74 23.20 -0.37 -0.38
N HIS A 75 24.13 -0.77 -1.28
CA HIS A 75 24.70 -2.11 -1.39
C HIS A 75 23.68 -3.23 -1.62
N TRP A 76 22.54 -2.95 -2.23
CA TRP A 76 21.56 -3.97 -2.63
C TRP A 76 21.96 -4.69 -3.92
N ILE A 77 22.70 -4.02 -4.79
CA ILE A 77 23.15 -4.52 -6.09
C ILE A 77 24.58 -4.06 -6.38
N LEU A 78 25.24 -4.69 -7.35
CA LEU A 78 26.44 -4.19 -8.00
C LEU A 78 26.06 -3.51 -9.32
N LYS A 79 26.80 -2.46 -9.67
CA LYS A 79 26.61 -1.70 -10.90
C LYS A 79 27.96 -1.36 -11.51
N ASP A 80 28.16 -1.81 -12.73
CA ASP A 80 29.34 -1.52 -13.55
C ASP A 80 28.95 -0.97 -14.92
N ARG A 81 29.94 -0.53 -15.70
CA ARG A 81 29.78 -0.19 -17.12
C ARG A 81 30.41 -1.29 -17.95
N LYS A 82 29.85 -1.55 -19.14
CA LYS A 82 30.50 -2.49 -20.07
C LYS A 82 31.81 -1.89 -20.60
N ASP A 83 32.80 -2.74 -20.78
CA ASP A 83 34.09 -2.37 -21.37
C ASP A 83 33.96 -2.02 -22.85
N GLU A 84 33.09 -2.73 -23.58
CA GLU A 84 32.83 -2.55 -25.02
C GLU A 84 32.03 -1.28 -25.32
N ASP A 85 31.10 -0.90 -24.44
CA ASP A 85 30.30 0.32 -24.54
C ASP A 85 30.01 0.87 -23.13
N GLN A 86 30.77 1.90 -22.74
CA GLN A 86 30.63 2.53 -21.43
C GLN A 86 29.28 3.21 -21.22
N ARG A 87 28.42 3.33 -22.23
CA ARG A 87 27.04 3.82 -22.10
C ARG A 87 26.08 2.74 -21.60
N GLN A 88 26.49 1.47 -21.65
CA GLN A 88 25.70 0.35 -21.16
C GLN A 88 26.05 0.02 -19.71
N LEU A 89 25.02 -0.16 -18.88
CA LEU A 89 25.15 -0.56 -17.49
C LEU A 89 25.09 -2.08 -17.36
N SER A 90 25.95 -2.63 -16.50
CA SER A 90 25.87 -4.01 -16.02
C SER A 90 25.37 -3.98 -14.59
N ILE A 91 24.32 -4.75 -14.31
CA ILE A 91 23.77 -4.93 -12.97
C ILE A 91 23.98 -6.38 -12.59
N SER A 92 24.58 -6.62 -11.43
CA SER A 92 24.74 -7.98 -10.89
C SER A 92 24.39 -8.02 -9.40
N ILE A 93 24.05 -9.21 -8.92
CA ILE A 93 23.67 -9.45 -7.53
C ILE A 93 24.53 -10.61 -7.03
N THR A 94 25.30 -10.39 -5.97
CA THR A 94 26.07 -11.46 -5.32
C THR A 94 25.15 -12.37 -4.52
N GLU A 95 25.59 -13.59 -4.18
CA GLU A 95 24.80 -14.49 -3.32
C GLU A 95 24.47 -13.85 -1.96
N LEU A 96 25.38 -13.06 -1.38
CA LEU A 96 25.12 -12.33 -0.13
C LEU A 96 24.02 -11.27 -0.30
N GLN A 97 24.05 -10.52 -1.40
CA GLN A 97 23.00 -9.53 -1.71
C GLN A 97 21.67 -10.22 -1.98
N LYS A 98 21.68 -11.36 -2.67
CA LYS A 98 20.49 -12.17 -2.92
C LYS A 98 19.87 -12.67 -1.63
N GLN A 99 20.67 -13.18 -0.69
CA GLN A 99 20.22 -13.55 0.66
C GLN A 99 19.60 -12.36 1.41
N LYS A 100 20.25 -11.19 1.36
CA LYS A 100 19.72 -9.95 1.96
C LYS A 100 18.36 -9.56 1.38
N ILE A 101 18.19 -9.65 0.05
CA ILE A 101 16.91 -9.36 -0.62
C ILE A 101 15.85 -10.39 -0.23
N HIS A 102 16.19 -11.68 -0.19
CA HIS A 102 15.25 -12.71 0.24
C HIS A 102 14.84 -12.56 1.71
N PHE A 103 15.74 -12.13 2.59
CA PHE A 103 15.42 -11.84 3.98
C PHE A 103 14.40 -10.70 4.11
N LEU A 104 14.64 -9.58 3.40
CA LEU A 104 13.69 -8.48 3.31
C LEU A 104 12.32 -8.96 2.79
N PHE A 105 12.33 -9.84 1.79
CA PHE A 105 11.11 -10.43 1.26
C PHE A 105 10.38 -11.29 2.29
N SER A 106 11.08 -12.12 3.06
CA SER A 106 10.44 -12.89 4.14
C SER A 106 9.78 -11.98 5.18
N GLU A 107 10.44 -10.90 5.59
CA GLU A 107 9.86 -9.97 6.57
C GLU A 107 8.56 -9.31 6.06
N LEU A 108 8.52 -8.91 4.78
CA LEU A 108 7.30 -8.39 4.17
C LEU A 108 6.18 -9.43 4.09
N LEU A 109 6.51 -10.70 3.84
CA LEU A 109 5.54 -11.80 3.80
C LEU A 109 5.00 -12.14 5.20
N GLU A 110 5.83 -12.05 6.23
CA GLU A 110 5.39 -12.23 7.61
C GLU A 110 4.32 -11.21 8.02
N MET A 111 4.42 -9.96 7.54
CA MET A 111 3.40 -8.93 7.77
C MET A 111 2.04 -9.31 7.17
N LEU A 112 2.01 -9.95 5.99
CA LEU A 112 0.79 -10.52 5.42
C LEU A 112 0.29 -11.70 6.24
N ASN A 113 1.20 -12.59 6.65
CA ASN A 113 0.86 -13.83 7.34
C ASN A 113 0.20 -13.58 8.71
N SER A 114 0.58 -12.49 9.39
CA SER A 114 -0.08 -12.09 10.64
C SER A 114 -1.56 -11.67 10.48
N ASN A 115 -2.06 -11.49 9.25
CA ASN A 115 -3.41 -10.99 8.95
C ASN A 115 -4.23 -11.92 8.03
N GLN A 116 -3.81 -13.18 7.85
CA GLN A 116 -4.43 -14.16 6.92
C GLN A 116 -5.90 -14.46 7.19
N LEU A 117 -6.36 -14.30 8.44
CA LEU A 117 -7.76 -14.56 8.79
C LEU A 117 -8.73 -13.61 8.07
N ILE A 118 -8.25 -12.43 7.63
CA ILE A 118 -9.06 -11.41 6.93
C ILE A 118 -8.72 -11.36 5.43
N ILE A 119 -7.48 -11.64 5.08
CA ILE A 119 -7.00 -11.78 3.70
C ILE A 119 -7.04 -13.24 3.32
N ASN A 120 -8.20 -13.65 2.80
CA ASN A 120 -8.53 -14.94 2.18
C ASN A 120 -7.42 -16.02 2.24
N ALA A 121 -7.64 -17.08 3.03
CA ALA A 121 -6.69 -18.16 3.30
C ALA A 121 -6.20 -18.95 2.06
N THR A 122 -6.75 -18.70 0.88
CA THR A 122 -6.45 -19.42 -0.38
C THR A 122 -5.46 -18.71 -1.29
N THR A 123 -5.08 -17.45 -1.02
CA THR A 123 -4.09 -16.73 -1.84
C THR A 123 -2.67 -17.14 -1.45
N LYS A 124 -1.86 -17.55 -2.43
CA LYS A 124 -0.44 -17.85 -2.22
C LYS A 124 0.29 -16.53 -1.97
N HIS A 125 0.52 -16.19 -0.70
CA HIS A 125 1.25 -14.98 -0.34
C HIS A 125 2.67 -15.01 -0.92
N SER A 126 2.91 -14.11 -1.86
CA SER A 126 4.18 -13.94 -2.57
C SER A 126 4.53 -12.47 -2.61
N ILE A 127 5.80 -12.15 -2.86
CA ILE A 127 6.22 -10.75 -2.99
C ILE A 127 5.51 -10.08 -4.16
N LYS A 128 5.27 -10.83 -5.24
CA LYS A 128 4.44 -10.37 -6.36
C LYS A 128 3.05 -9.93 -5.89
N TYR A 129 2.43 -10.70 -5.01
CA TYR A 129 1.13 -10.33 -4.41
C TYR A 129 1.21 -9.01 -3.63
N VAL A 130 2.22 -8.83 -2.77
CA VAL A 130 2.40 -7.57 -2.00
C VAL A 130 2.57 -6.38 -2.96
N ILE A 131 3.43 -6.53 -3.98
CA ILE A 131 3.70 -5.50 -4.98
C ILE A 131 2.40 -5.12 -5.70
N THR A 132 1.64 -6.09 -6.20
CA THR A 132 0.40 -5.81 -6.93
C THR A 132 -0.66 -5.20 -6.03
N CYS A 133 -0.77 -5.61 -4.77
CA CYS A 133 -1.64 -4.92 -3.82
C CYS A 133 -1.25 -3.43 -3.68
N ASN A 134 0.04 -3.10 -3.56
CA ASN A 134 0.49 -1.72 -3.51
C ASN A 134 0.16 -0.93 -4.79
N GLU A 135 0.33 -1.55 -5.96
CA GLU A 135 -0.04 -0.95 -7.25
C GLU A 135 -1.54 -0.67 -7.34
N MET A 136 -2.38 -1.62 -6.93
CA MET A 136 -3.83 -1.45 -6.91
C MET A 136 -4.27 -0.36 -5.93
N ILE A 137 -3.66 -0.31 -4.74
CA ILE A 137 -3.92 0.74 -3.75
C ILE A 137 -3.52 2.13 -4.29
N SER A 138 -2.43 2.22 -5.04
CA SER A 138 -1.99 3.46 -5.71
C SER A 138 -2.98 3.89 -6.80
N TYR A 139 -3.44 2.95 -7.63
CA TYR A 139 -4.45 3.20 -8.66
C TYR A 139 -5.81 3.60 -8.06
N ILE A 140 -6.25 2.92 -7.00
CA ILE A 140 -7.46 3.28 -6.24
C ILE A 140 -7.34 4.71 -5.71
N SER A 141 -6.19 5.09 -5.16
CA SER A 141 -5.95 6.44 -4.65
C SER A 141 -6.17 7.50 -5.75
N GLN A 142 -5.76 7.23 -6.98
CA GLN A 142 -6.02 8.13 -8.12
C GLN A 142 -7.51 8.18 -8.49
N CYS A 143 -8.18 7.02 -8.48
CA CYS A 143 -9.61 6.92 -8.78
C CYS A 143 -10.48 7.70 -7.77
N LEU A 144 -10.06 7.83 -6.51
CA LEU A 144 -10.80 8.57 -5.48
C LEU A 144 -10.81 10.10 -5.69
N ASN A 145 -9.93 10.63 -6.55
CA ASN A 145 -9.92 12.05 -6.90
C ASN A 145 -11.28 12.53 -7.45
N LYS A 146 -12.02 11.69 -8.17
CA LYS A 146 -13.37 12.04 -8.69
C LYS A 146 -14.41 12.27 -7.58
N TYR A 147 -14.16 11.76 -6.38
CA TYR A 147 -14.99 11.97 -5.20
C TYR A 147 -14.39 13.00 -4.25
N ASN A 148 -13.28 13.65 -4.62
CA ASN A 148 -12.51 14.52 -3.73
C ASN A 148 -12.20 13.81 -2.40
N LEU A 149 -11.82 12.54 -2.44
CA LEU A 149 -11.41 11.75 -1.28
C LEU A 149 -9.97 11.27 -1.47
N SER A 150 -9.21 11.30 -0.40
CA SER A 150 -7.97 10.53 -0.28
C SER A 150 -8.26 9.13 0.26
N ILE A 151 -7.33 8.21 0.07
CA ILE A 151 -7.48 6.85 0.59
C ILE A 151 -7.51 6.79 2.12
N GLU A 152 -6.81 7.69 2.82
CA GLU A 152 -6.87 7.80 4.28
C GLU A 152 -8.23 8.31 4.76
N GLU A 153 -8.85 9.25 4.04
CA GLU A 153 -10.21 9.69 4.31
C GLU A 153 -11.23 8.57 4.06
N LEU A 154 -11.06 7.79 2.98
CA LEU A 154 -11.89 6.62 2.71
C LEU A 154 -11.75 5.56 3.80
N TYR A 155 -10.52 5.34 4.30
CA TYR A 155 -10.26 4.43 5.40
C TYR A 155 -11.03 4.84 6.67
N VAL A 156 -11.03 6.14 7.04
CA VAL A 156 -11.82 6.65 8.17
C VAL A 156 -13.31 6.37 7.99
N LEU A 157 -13.85 6.59 6.78
CA LEU A 157 -15.25 6.32 6.46
C LEU A 157 -15.56 4.83 6.55
N ALA A 158 -14.68 3.97 6.03
CA ALA A 158 -14.83 2.53 6.09
C ALA A 158 -14.77 2.01 7.54
N THR A 159 -13.92 2.59 8.40
CA THR A 159 -13.88 2.29 9.84
C THR A 159 -15.21 2.64 10.52
N LEU A 160 -15.83 3.77 10.17
CA LEU A 160 -17.17 4.12 10.67
C LEU A 160 -18.21 3.07 10.27
N LEU A 161 -18.25 2.66 9.00
CA LEU A 161 -19.23 1.68 8.50
C LEU A 161 -19.12 0.31 9.17
N ILE A 162 -17.90 -0.16 9.47
CA ILE A 162 -17.71 -1.45 10.15
C ILE A 162 -18.23 -1.42 11.60
N ASN A 163 -18.25 -0.24 12.22
CA ASN A 163 -18.65 -0.03 13.61
C ASN A 163 -19.99 0.74 13.66
N GLU A 164 -20.98 0.26 12.92
CA GLU A 164 -22.38 0.71 13.01
C GLU A 164 -22.60 2.21 12.69
N ASN A 165 -21.65 2.83 11.97
CA ASN A 165 -21.70 4.22 11.54
C ASN A 165 -21.74 5.26 12.69
N GLU A 166 -21.45 4.87 13.93
CA GLU A 166 -21.31 5.80 15.04
C GLU A 166 -20.18 5.38 15.98
N MET A 167 -19.22 6.27 16.22
CA MET A 167 -18.20 6.04 17.24
C MET A 167 -17.62 7.31 17.83
N THR A 168 -16.99 7.19 19.00
CA THR A 168 -16.19 8.27 19.57
C THR A 168 -14.85 8.42 18.84
N ILE A 169 -14.28 9.63 18.84
CA ILE A 169 -12.92 9.84 18.33
C ILE A 169 -11.89 8.97 19.07
N LYS A 170 -12.10 8.76 20.39
CA LYS A 170 -11.25 7.90 21.21
C LYS A 170 -11.29 6.45 20.73
N TYR A 171 -12.48 5.93 20.45
CA TYR A 171 -12.65 4.58 19.94
C TYR A 171 -12.10 4.42 18.51
N MET A 172 -12.31 5.43 17.65
CA MET A 172 -11.70 5.45 16.31
C MET A 172 -10.18 5.34 16.39
N ARG A 173 -9.53 6.12 17.27
CA ARG A 173 -8.06 6.05 17.48
C ARG A 173 -7.57 4.67 17.91
N TYR A 174 -8.38 3.95 18.67
CA TYR A 174 -8.08 2.58 19.07
C TYR A 174 -8.19 1.63 17.87
N GLN A 175 -9.27 1.74 17.09
CA GLN A 175 -9.52 0.90 15.92
C GLN A 175 -8.49 1.11 14.79
N THR A 176 -8.05 2.34 14.56
CA THR A 176 -7.08 2.65 13.49
C THR A 176 -5.62 2.43 13.88
N GLN A 177 -5.36 1.61 14.91
CA GLN A 177 -4.02 1.24 15.39
C GLN A 177 -3.05 2.43 15.50
N ARG A 178 -3.26 3.29 16.51
CA ARG A 178 -2.42 4.44 16.96
C ARG A 178 -1.21 4.77 16.05
N GLY A 179 -1.46 5.46 14.94
CA GLY A 179 -0.39 6.06 14.12
C GLY A 179 -0.45 5.72 12.64
N VAL A 180 -1.18 4.66 12.24
CA VAL A 180 -1.26 4.27 10.82
C VAL A 180 -1.93 5.33 9.95
N VAL A 181 -2.88 6.09 10.52
CA VAL A 181 -3.58 7.19 9.82
C VAL A 181 -3.63 8.46 10.67
N ALA A 182 -3.39 9.61 10.03
CA ALA A 182 -3.52 10.93 10.64
C ALA A 182 -5.00 11.30 10.83
N LEU A 183 -5.62 10.80 11.91
CA LEU A 183 -7.06 10.95 12.14
C LEU A 183 -7.55 12.40 12.22
N SER A 184 -6.88 13.27 13.01
CA SER A 184 -7.39 14.63 13.26
C SER A 184 -7.50 15.47 11.96
N PRO A 185 -6.48 15.50 11.08
CA PRO A 185 -6.60 16.15 9.77
C PRO A 185 -7.69 15.54 8.88
N ASN A 186 -7.76 14.21 8.80
CA ASN A 186 -8.72 13.52 7.92
C ASN A 186 -10.18 13.73 8.38
N ILE A 187 -10.45 13.70 9.69
CA ILE A 187 -11.76 14.04 10.27
C ILE A 187 -12.14 15.50 9.93
N LYS A 188 -11.19 16.45 10.05
CA LYS A 188 -11.44 17.87 9.73
C LYS A 188 -11.82 18.03 8.26
N LYS A 189 -11.07 17.42 7.35
CA LYS A 189 -11.35 17.47 5.90
C LYS A 189 -12.67 16.81 5.55
N LEU A 190 -12.95 15.62 6.08
CA LEU A 190 -14.22 14.91 5.87
C LEU A 190 -15.44 15.72 6.34
N LYS A 191 -15.32 16.42 7.47
CA LYS A 191 -16.35 17.36 7.95
C LYS A 191 -16.54 18.52 6.96
N GLN A 192 -15.45 19.14 6.50
CA GLN A 192 -15.49 20.25 5.53
C GLN A 192 -16.11 19.82 4.20
N LYS A 193 -15.81 18.59 3.75
CA LYS A 193 -16.39 17.98 2.55
C LYS A 193 -17.83 17.50 2.74
N GLY A 194 -18.39 17.61 3.94
CA GLY A 194 -19.78 17.25 4.24
C GLY A 194 -20.06 15.75 4.36
N TYR A 195 -19.03 14.89 4.38
CA TYR A 195 -19.19 13.43 4.49
C TYR A 195 -19.64 12.98 5.86
N ILE A 196 -19.15 13.63 6.92
CA ILE A 196 -19.39 13.22 8.31
C ILE A 196 -19.98 14.34 9.15
N ILE A 197 -20.67 13.94 10.20
CA ILE A 197 -21.10 14.79 11.31
C ILE A 197 -20.13 14.53 12.48
N LYS A 198 -19.71 15.61 13.12
CA LYS A 198 -18.88 15.61 14.33
C LYS A 198 -19.56 16.47 15.38
N GLU A 199 -20.06 15.83 16.43
CA GLU A 199 -20.86 16.45 17.49
C GLU A 199 -20.37 16.03 18.88
N ARG A 200 -20.61 16.88 19.88
CA ARG A 200 -20.38 16.54 21.28
C ARG A 200 -21.59 15.75 21.79
N CYS A 201 -21.35 14.78 22.68
CA CYS A 201 -22.42 14.07 23.37
C CYS A 201 -23.16 15.04 24.29
N VAL A 202 -24.48 14.88 24.41
CA VAL A 202 -25.30 15.76 25.29
C VAL A 202 -25.10 15.37 26.75
N GLU A 203 -24.93 14.07 27.01
CA GLU A 203 -24.76 13.50 28.34
C GLU A 203 -23.33 13.70 28.89
N ASP A 204 -22.35 13.81 28.00
CA ASP A 204 -20.95 14.13 28.33
C ASP A 204 -20.31 14.95 27.21
N GLU A 205 -20.25 16.27 27.40
CA GLU A 205 -19.70 17.20 26.41
C GLU A 205 -18.21 16.95 26.11
N ARG A 206 -17.48 16.22 26.97
CA ARG A 206 -16.08 15.84 26.71
C ARG A 206 -15.99 14.75 25.64
N THR A 207 -17.07 14.01 25.43
CA THR A 207 -17.15 12.95 24.43
C THR A 207 -17.56 13.54 23.08
N ILE A 208 -16.76 13.24 22.05
CA ILE A 208 -17.03 13.65 20.68
C ILE A 208 -17.34 12.41 19.84
N LYS A 209 -18.53 12.40 19.23
CA LYS A 209 -19.01 11.36 18.32
C LYS A 209 -18.80 11.76 16.87
N LEU A 210 -18.60 10.74 16.04
CA LEU A 210 -18.47 10.81 14.60
C LEU A 210 -19.49 9.87 13.97
N LYS A 211 -20.17 10.33 12.91
CA LYS A 211 -21.05 9.50 12.08
C LYS A 211 -20.99 9.96 10.63
N ILE A 212 -21.15 9.05 9.68
CA ILE A 212 -21.35 9.43 8.27
C ILE A 212 -22.73 10.07 8.16
N LYS A 213 -22.81 11.19 7.43
CA LYS A 213 -24.08 11.85 7.15
C LYS A 213 -24.98 10.89 6.38
N HIS A 214 -26.24 10.75 6.80
CA HIS A 214 -27.17 9.77 6.21
C HIS A 214 -27.26 9.86 4.68
N SER A 215 -27.29 11.08 4.13
CA SER A 215 -27.32 11.33 2.68
C SER A 215 -26.11 10.78 1.91
N ASN A 216 -24.98 10.52 2.58
CA ASN A 216 -23.75 10.04 1.96
C ASN A 216 -23.51 8.55 2.18
N MET A 217 -24.30 7.86 3.01
CA MET A 217 -24.07 6.45 3.36
C MET A 217 -23.98 5.55 2.12
N ASN A 218 -24.98 5.61 1.24
CA ASN A 218 -25.02 4.78 0.03
C ASN A 218 -23.86 5.11 -0.95
N LEU A 219 -23.48 6.39 -1.03
CA LEU A 219 -22.34 6.82 -1.83
C LEU A 219 -21.04 6.22 -1.27
N VAL A 220 -20.79 6.34 0.03
CA VAL A 220 -19.58 5.81 0.66
C VAL A 220 -19.49 4.28 0.50
N VAL A 221 -20.59 3.57 0.74
CA VAL A 221 -20.63 2.11 0.54
C VAL A 221 -20.27 1.74 -0.90
N SER A 222 -20.90 2.39 -1.89
CA SER A 222 -20.62 2.09 -3.31
C SER A 222 -19.18 2.42 -3.72
N ILE A 223 -18.58 3.49 -3.17
CA ILE A 223 -17.16 3.82 -3.38
C ILE A 223 -16.27 2.68 -2.86
N ILE A 224 -16.49 2.21 -1.63
CA ILE A 224 -15.64 1.17 -1.03
C ILE A 224 -15.82 -0.16 -1.77
N GLU A 225 -17.05 -0.51 -2.15
CA GLU A 225 -17.29 -1.72 -2.95
C GLU A 225 -16.59 -1.64 -4.31
N SER A 226 -16.61 -0.49 -4.98
CA SER A 226 -15.85 -0.28 -6.20
C SER A 226 -14.34 -0.44 -5.99
N CYS A 227 -13.80 0.10 -4.90
CA CYS A 227 -12.38 -0.08 -4.55
C CYS A 227 -12.03 -1.55 -4.29
N TYR A 228 -12.91 -2.28 -3.59
CA TYR A 228 -12.75 -3.71 -3.37
C TYR A 228 -12.74 -4.49 -4.70
N GLU A 229 -13.65 -4.22 -5.63
CA GLU A 229 -13.68 -4.93 -6.92
C GLU A 229 -12.44 -4.64 -7.78
N ILE A 230 -11.91 -3.40 -7.74
CA ILE A 230 -10.63 -3.05 -8.39
C ILE A 230 -9.50 -3.90 -7.80
N LEU A 231 -9.37 -3.91 -6.46
CA LEU A 231 -8.35 -4.67 -5.76
C LEU A 231 -8.46 -6.17 -6.08
N LYS A 232 -9.67 -6.73 -5.94
CA LYS A 232 -9.97 -8.14 -6.20
C LYS A 232 -9.60 -8.54 -7.64
N LYS A 233 -9.94 -7.70 -8.63
CA LYS A 233 -9.59 -7.95 -10.03
C LYS A 233 -8.08 -7.93 -10.24
N GLY A 234 -7.37 -6.99 -9.60
CA GLY A 234 -5.92 -6.87 -9.72
C GLY A 234 -5.14 -8.06 -9.14
N ILE A 235 -5.66 -8.70 -8.10
CA ILE A 235 -4.99 -9.82 -7.42
C ILE A 235 -5.47 -11.22 -7.85
N LYS A 236 -6.39 -11.31 -8.80
CA LYS A 236 -7.07 -12.57 -9.16
C LYS A 236 -6.14 -13.64 -9.74
N ASP A 237 -5.11 -13.21 -10.47
CA ASP A 237 -4.25 -14.09 -11.28
C ASP A 237 -2.79 -14.11 -10.79
N ILE A 238 -2.56 -13.88 -9.49
CA ILE A 238 -1.25 -13.90 -8.83
C ILE A 238 -1.06 -15.21 -8.06
#